data_AF-A0A401Q8Z3-F1
#
_entry.id   AF-A0A401Q8Z3-F1
#
_cell.length_a   1.000
_cell.length_b   1.000
_cell.length_c   1.000
_cell.angle_alpha   90.00
_cell.angle_beta   90.00
_cell.angle_gamma   90.00
#
_symmetry.space_group_name_H-M   'P 1'
#
loop_
_entity.id
_entity.type
_entity.pdbx_description
1 polymer ?
#
loop_
_entity_poly.entity_id
_entity_poly.type
_entity_poly.pdbx_seq_one_letter_code
_entity_poly.pdbx_strand_id
1 'polypeptide(L)'
;MGFFGKDCIQLCKCQNGADCDHVTGECLCRTGFIGNHCEQKCPPGTFGYGCQQLCECMNNATCDHVTGTCYCTSGFKGIHCDQAALLMDELNPYTRISPALASDRHSMGAITGIIILLLIIVLLLVLFSWYKWKQREKGHDMPSVSYTPAMRMTNADYSLSGKISLTAAEKDQTAALIPGTRWVKSNTH
;
A
#
# COMPACT_ATOMS: atom_id res chain seq x y z
N MET A 1 -24.89 40.80 -2.02
CA MET A 1 -26.32 41.06 -2.30
C MET A 1 -26.46 41.37 -3.77
N GLY A 2 -27.48 40.83 -4.43
CA GLY A 2 -27.71 40.93 -5.87
C GLY A 2 -29.21 40.98 -6.19
N PHE A 3 -29.55 40.97 -7.48
CA PHE A 3 -30.92 40.98 -7.97
C PHE A 3 -31.16 39.79 -8.91
N PHE A 4 -32.42 39.39 -9.05
CA PHE A 4 -32.85 38.27 -9.88
C PHE A 4 -34.10 38.61 -10.70
N GLY A 5 -34.46 37.68 -11.59
CA GLY A 5 -35.65 37.76 -12.43
C GLY A 5 -35.42 38.54 -13.72
N LYS A 6 -36.47 38.63 -14.54
CA LYS A 6 -36.44 39.42 -15.78
C LYS A 6 -36.21 40.89 -15.41
N ASP A 7 -35.23 41.50 -16.05
CA ASP A 7 -34.79 42.89 -15.83
C ASP A 7 -34.10 43.17 -14.47
N CYS A 8 -33.73 42.14 -13.70
CA CYS A 8 -32.98 42.26 -12.45
C CYS A 8 -33.60 43.23 -11.41
N ILE A 9 -34.93 43.25 -11.32
CA ILE A 9 -35.66 44.15 -10.42
C ILE A 9 -35.97 43.53 -9.05
N GLN A 10 -35.87 42.20 -8.92
CA GLN A 10 -36.22 41.50 -7.69
C GLN A 10 -34.98 41.35 -6.81
N LEU A 11 -35.04 41.78 -5.55
CA LEU A 11 -33.89 41.75 -4.65
C LEU A 11 -33.67 40.34 -4.06
N CYS A 12 -32.45 39.81 -4.17
CA CYS A 12 -32.07 38.56 -3.52
C CYS A 12 -32.03 38.71 -1.99
N LYS A 13 -32.68 37.78 -1.29
CA LYS A 13 -32.79 37.76 0.18
C LYS A 13 -31.86 36.77 0.88
N CYS A 14 -30.97 36.13 0.14
CA CYS A 14 -30.03 35.15 0.68
C CYS A 14 -29.12 35.75 1.75
N GLN A 15 -28.94 35.02 2.85
CA GLN A 15 -28.12 35.42 4.00
C GLN A 15 -26.83 34.59 4.08
N ASN A 16 -25.98 34.91 5.06
CA ASN A 16 -24.77 34.14 5.39
C ASN A 16 -23.82 33.91 4.19
N GLY A 17 -23.79 34.88 3.27
CA GLY A 17 -22.94 34.84 2.08
C GLY A 17 -23.38 33.81 1.03
N ALA A 18 -24.60 33.29 1.11
CA ALA A 18 -25.16 32.39 0.11
C ALA A 18 -25.26 33.06 -1.27
N ASP A 19 -25.06 32.25 -2.30
CA ASP A 19 -25.18 32.69 -3.68
C ASP A 19 -26.66 32.72 -4.08
N CYS A 20 -27.03 33.65 -4.97
CA CYS A 20 -28.40 33.82 -5.42
C CYS A 20 -28.46 33.54 -6.93
N ASP A 21 -29.37 32.65 -7.34
CA ASP A 21 -29.65 32.41 -8.74
C ASP A 21 -30.27 33.66 -9.38
N HIS A 22 -29.67 34.17 -10.45
CA HIS A 22 -30.11 35.42 -11.06
C HIS A 22 -31.43 35.28 -11.85
N VAL A 23 -31.89 34.06 -12.15
CA VAL A 23 -33.14 33.80 -12.87
C VAL A 23 -34.27 33.53 -11.88
N THR A 24 -34.08 32.58 -10.97
CA THR A 24 -35.14 32.09 -10.07
C THR A 24 -35.16 32.81 -8.73
N GLY A 25 -34.02 33.38 -8.30
CA GLY A 25 -33.85 33.96 -6.97
C GLY A 25 -33.62 32.92 -5.87
N GLU A 26 -33.46 31.64 -6.21
CA GLU A 26 -33.15 30.59 -5.23
C GLU A 26 -31.75 30.80 -4.64
N CYS A 27 -31.63 30.45 -3.35
CA CYS A 27 -30.38 30.61 -2.61
C CYS A 27 -29.60 29.30 -2.55
N LEU A 28 -28.34 29.34 -2.99
CA LEU A 28 -27.40 28.25 -2.81
C LEU A 28 -26.63 28.45 -1.51
N CYS A 29 -26.99 27.67 -0.49
CA CYS A 29 -26.42 27.83 0.85
C CYS A 29 -24.96 27.39 0.92
N ARG A 30 -24.16 28.18 1.64
CA ARG A 30 -22.81 27.79 2.02
C ARG A 30 -22.83 26.68 3.06
N THR A 31 -21.71 25.98 3.18
CA THR A 31 -21.51 24.97 4.23
C THR A 31 -21.86 25.53 5.61
N GLY A 32 -22.57 24.72 6.40
CA GLY A 32 -23.02 25.07 7.74
C GLY A 32 -24.32 25.86 7.83
N PHE A 33 -25.01 26.13 6.72
CA PHE A 33 -26.28 26.84 6.69
C PHE A 33 -27.34 26.14 5.83
N ILE A 34 -28.60 26.31 6.22
CA ILE A 34 -29.82 25.78 5.59
C ILE A 34 -30.96 26.79 5.68
N GLY A 35 -32.10 26.46 5.08
CA GLY A 35 -33.29 27.32 4.97
C GLY A 35 -33.42 27.92 3.58
N ASN A 36 -34.60 28.45 3.26
CA ASN A 36 -34.91 28.99 1.93
C ASN A 36 -34.06 30.20 1.57
N HIS A 37 -33.57 30.94 2.56
CA HIS A 37 -32.67 32.07 2.41
C HIS A 37 -31.33 31.85 3.11
N CYS A 38 -31.01 30.59 3.44
CA CYS A 38 -29.78 30.19 4.13
C CYS A 38 -29.60 30.90 5.48
N GLU A 39 -30.69 31.23 6.14
CA GLU A 39 -30.74 32.01 7.37
C GLU A 39 -30.46 31.17 8.63
N GLN A 40 -30.59 29.84 8.52
CA GLN A 40 -30.48 28.94 9.66
C GLN A 40 -29.10 28.26 9.65
N LYS A 41 -28.43 28.24 10.79
CA LYS A 41 -27.25 27.39 10.98
C LYS A 41 -27.66 25.92 11.03
N CYS A 42 -26.73 25.01 10.77
CA CYS A 42 -27.00 23.59 10.96
C CYS A 42 -27.51 23.30 12.38
N PRO A 43 -28.49 22.39 12.51
CA PRO A 43 -28.96 21.99 13.82
C PRO A 43 -27.84 21.31 14.62
N PRO A 44 -27.87 21.40 15.96
CA PRO A 44 -26.86 20.79 16.82
C PRO A 44 -26.62 19.32 16.47
N GLY A 45 -25.35 18.94 16.37
CA GLY A 45 -24.96 17.57 16.01
C GLY A 45 -24.78 17.34 14.50
N THR A 46 -25.00 18.34 13.65
CA THR A 46 -24.74 18.24 12.21
C THR A 46 -23.89 19.40 11.69
N PHE A 47 -23.21 19.17 10.57
CA PHE A 47 -22.35 20.17 9.93
C PHE A 47 -22.23 19.94 8.42
N GLY A 48 -21.51 20.85 7.76
CA GLY A 48 -21.17 20.73 6.34
C GLY A 48 -22.25 21.28 5.40
N TYR A 49 -22.10 20.98 4.10
CA TYR A 49 -23.11 21.34 3.10
C TYR A 49 -24.43 20.64 3.37
N GLY A 50 -25.51 21.42 3.43
CA GLY A 50 -26.86 20.91 3.69
C GLY A 50 -27.02 20.20 5.05
N CYS A 51 -26.07 20.35 5.98
CA CYS A 51 -26.09 19.72 7.30
C CYS A 51 -26.21 18.19 7.26
N GLN A 52 -25.61 17.56 6.25
CA GLN A 52 -25.71 16.12 6.02
C GLN A 52 -24.65 15.31 6.79
N GLN A 53 -23.63 15.97 7.35
CA GLN A 53 -22.57 15.32 8.11
C GLN A 53 -22.91 15.35 9.59
N LEU A 54 -22.63 14.25 10.30
CA LEU A 54 -22.91 14.10 11.73
C LEU A 54 -21.66 14.41 12.55
N CYS A 55 -21.81 15.19 13.61
CA CYS A 55 -20.72 15.46 14.55
C CYS A 55 -20.48 14.24 15.45
N GLU A 56 -19.22 13.80 15.53
CA GLU A 56 -18.79 12.65 16.34
C GLU A 56 -18.20 13.08 17.70
N CYS A 57 -18.60 14.25 18.19
CA CYS A 57 -18.11 14.80 19.46
C CYS A 57 -18.70 14.04 20.65
N MET A 58 -17.85 13.62 21.59
CA MET A 58 -18.24 12.91 22.80
C MET A 58 -18.39 13.86 23.99
N ASN A 59 -18.87 13.33 25.12
CA ASN A 59 -18.90 14.03 26.42
C ASN A 59 -19.62 15.39 26.39
N ASN A 60 -20.72 15.47 25.63
CA ASN A 60 -21.54 16.69 25.52
C ASN A 60 -20.77 17.91 24.98
N ALA A 61 -19.72 17.67 24.20
CA ALA A 61 -18.99 18.71 23.48
C ALA A 61 -19.85 19.32 22.37
N THR A 62 -19.60 20.60 22.08
CA THR A 62 -20.23 21.29 20.95
C THR A 62 -19.41 21.09 19.69
N CYS A 63 -20.04 21.27 18.54
CA CYS A 63 -19.44 21.04 17.24
C CYS A 63 -19.65 22.26 16.36
N ASP A 64 -18.61 22.66 15.63
CA ASP A 64 -18.72 23.74 14.64
C ASP A 64 -19.63 23.32 13.48
N HIS A 65 -20.65 24.14 13.19
CA HIS A 65 -21.64 23.83 12.16
C HIS A 65 -21.06 23.86 10.74
N VAL A 66 -19.91 24.48 10.50
CA VAL A 66 -19.25 24.58 9.19
C VAL A 66 -18.23 23.47 9.00
N THR A 67 -17.35 23.25 9.98
CA THR A 67 -16.19 22.34 9.85
C THR A 67 -16.38 20.99 10.54
N GLY A 68 -17.30 20.88 11.49
CA GLY A 68 -17.46 19.69 12.31
C GLY A 68 -16.47 19.60 13.48
N THR A 69 -15.69 20.65 13.73
CA THR A 69 -14.66 20.64 14.79
C THR A 69 -15.30 20.62 16.17
N CYS A 70 -14.85 19.73 17.05
CA CYS A 70 -15.35 19.64 18.41
C CYS A 70 -14.71 20.66 19.34
N TYR A 71 -15.53 21.36 20.12
CA TYR A 71 -15.13 22.21 21.23
C TYR A 71 -15.45 21.50 22.55
N CYS A 72 -14.40 20.99 23.19
CA CYS A 72 -14.53 20.15 24.37
C CYS A 72 -14.98 20.92 25.60
N THR A 73 -15.81 20.29 26.42
CA THR A 73 -16.13 20.75 27.77
C THR A 73 -14.90 20.60 28.68
N SER A 74 -14.90 21.35 29.79
CA SER A 74 -13.82 21.28 30.78
C SER A 74 -13.58 19.84 31.24
N GLY A 75 -12.30 19.45 31.30
CA GLY A 75 -11.90 18.09 31.69
C GLY A 75 -11.87 17.08 30.54
N PHE A 76 -12.08 17.49 29.28
CA PHE A 76 -11.94 16.63 28.10
C PHE A 76 -11.04 17.27 27.04
N LYS A 77 -10.38 16.42 26.25
CA LYS A 77 -9.50 16.81 25.14
C LYS A 77 -9.53 15.78 24.02
N GLY A 78 -8.80 16.05 22.93
CA GLY A 78 -8.75 15.22 21.73
C GLY A 78 -9.68 15.73 20.63
N ILE A 79 -9.56 15.19 19.42
CA ILE A 79 -10.35 15.62 18.25
C ILE A 79 -11.85 15.34 18.42
N HIS A 80 -12.20 14.27 19.15
CA HIS A 80 -13.59 13.89 19.46
C HIS A 80 -13.97 14.16 20.92
N CYS A 81 -13.12 14.84 21.69
CA CYS A 81 -13.34 15.09 23.13
C CYS A 81 -13.55 13.81 23.97
N ASP A 82 -12.96 12.71 23.56
CA ASP A 82 -13.07 11.38 24.16
C ASP A 82 -12.06 11.15 25.30
N GLN A 83 -11.02 11.99 25.40
CA GLN A 83 -9.95 11.83 26.38
C GLN A 83 -10.22 12.69 27.61
N ALA A 84 -10.38 12.07 28.78
CA ALA A 84 -10.45 12.80 30.04
C ALA A 84 -9.11 13.51 30.33
N ALA A 85 -9.14 14.83 30.31
CA ALA A 85 -8.10 15.68 30.87
C ALA A 85 -8.40 15.84 32.36
N LEU A 86 -7.99 14.87 33.17
CA LEU A 86 -8.00 15.05 34.63
C LEU A 86 -7.30 16.37 34.93
N LEU A 87 -8.02 17.27 35.60
CA LEU A 87 -7.55 18.60 36.00
C LEU A 87 -6.19 18.46 36.71
N MET A 88 -5.14 18.66 35.93
CA MET A 88 -3.79 18.93 36.42
C MET A 88 -3.24 20.15 35.66
N ASP A 89 -4.05 21.21 35.58
CA ASP A 89 -3.52 22.57 35.64
C ASP A 89 -3.26 22.82 37.14
N GLU A 90 -2.11 23.25 37.65
CA GLU A 90 -0.95 23.85 37.01
C GLU A 90 0.19 23.89 38.04
N LEU A 91 1.24 23.07 37.91
CA LEU A 91 2.55 23.38 38.51
C LEU A 91 3.69 22.65 37.78
N ASN A 92 3.82 22.83 36.47
CA ASN A 92 5.16 22.73 35.89
C ASN A 92 5.34 23.59 34.64
N PRO A 93 5.91 24.79 34.76
CA PRO A 93 6.29 25.62 33.60
C PRO A 93 7.41 25.00 32.74
N TYR A 94 7.97 23.85 33.09
CA TYR A 94 9.04 23.17 32.35
C TYR A 94 8.59 22.18 31.27
N THR A 95 7.30 21.87 31.11
CA THR A 95 6.83 20.99 30.01
C THR A 95 6.69 21.72 28.67
N ARG A 96 7.07 23.00 28.61
CA ARG A 96 7.23 23.79 27.37
C ARG A 96 8.54 23.51 26.62
N ILE A 97 9.27 22.45 26.93
CA ILE A 97 10.39 21.99 26.09
C ILE A 97 9.84 20.92 25.15
N SER A 98 9.62 21.33 23.92
CA SER A 98 9.29 20.56 22.72
C SER A 98 9.76 19.10 22.72
N PRO A 99 8.98 18.23 22.06
CA PRO A 99 9.53 17.61 20.88
C PRO A 99 8.77 18.13 19.67
N ALA A 100 9.51 18.82 18.80
CA ALA A 100 9.25 18.79 17.39
C ALA A 100 9.37 17.33 16.93
N LEU A 101 8.30 16.56 17.09
CA LEU A 101 8.01 15.38 16.30
C LEU A 101 6.49 15.36 16.17
N ALA A 102 6.01 16.28 15.34
CA ALA A 102 4.84 16.01 14.54
C ALA A 102 5.01 14.58 13.99
N SER A 103 4.21 13.66 14.51
CA SER A 103 4.00 12.38 13.86
C SER A 103 3.16 12.67 12.62
N ASP A 104 3.80 13.26 11.62
CA ASP A 104 3.29 13.27 10.26
C ASP A 104 3.40 11.84 9.74
N ARG A 105 2.41 11.03 10.12
CA ARG A 105 2.13 9.72 9.55
C ARG A 105 1.50 9.84 8.15
N HIS A 106 1.97 10.79 7.35
CA HIS A 106 1.66 10.87 5.94
C HIS A 106 2.94 10.59 5.14
N SER A 107 3.02 9.38 4.59
CA SER A 107 3.97 8.96 3.54
C SER A 107 5.43 8.63 3.94
N MET A 108 5.81 8.66 5.22
CA MET A 108 7.18 8.23 5.59
C MET A 108 7.40 6.72 5.54
N GLY A 109 6.35 5.90 5.72
CA GLY A 109 6.44 4.43 5.65
C GLY A 109 6.44 3.87 4.22
N ALA A 110 5.76 4.53 3.30
CA ALA A 110 5.71 4.10 1.90
C ALA A 110 7.04 4.39 1.18
N ILE A 111 7.61 5.58 1.39
CA ILE A 111 8.86 6.00 0.77
C ILE A 111 10.04 5.17 1.30
N THR A 112 10.12 4.97 2.62
CA THR A 112 11.15 4.11 3.22
C THR A 112 11.00 2.66 2.76
N GLY A 113 9.77 2.15 2.64
CA GLY A 113 9.50 0.83 2.07
C GLY A 113 9.98 0.67 0.63
N ILE A 114 9.70 1.65 -0.24
CA ILE A 114 10.18 1.63 -1.64
C ILE A 114 11.71 1.70 -1.70
N ILE A 115 12.35 2.56 -0.90
CA ILE A 115 13.81 2.65 -0.86
C ILE A 115 14.43 1.32 -0.41
N ILE A 116 13.91 0.70 0.65
CA ILE A 116 14.38 -0.60 1.14
C ILE A 116 14.19 -1.69 0.06
N LEU A 117 13.04 -1.71 -0.62
CA LEU A 117 12.76 -2.65 -1.70
C LEU A 117 13.77 -2.50 -2.86
N LEU A 118 14.08 -1.26 -3.27
CA LEU A 118 15.06 -1.00 -4.34
C LEU A 118 16.47 -1.43 -3.94
N LEU A 119 16.89 -1.20 -2.69
CA LEU A 119 18.19 -1.63 -2.18
C LEU A 119 18.33 -3.17 -2.20
N ILE A 120 17.28 -3.90 -1.81
CA ILE A 120 17.26 -5.37 -1.84
C ILE A 120 17.37 -5.88 -3.29
N ILE A 121 16.61 -5.29 -4.23
CA ILE A 121 16.65 -5.69 -5.64
C ILE A 121 18.06 -5.49 -6.22
N VAL A 122 18.70 -4.34 -5.96
CA VAL A 122 20.07 -4.07 -6.42
C VAL A 122 21.05 -5.09 -5.85
N LEU A 123 20.95 -5.41 -4.55
CA LEU A 123 21.81 -6.41 -3.91
C LEU A 123 21.64 -7.80 -4.54
N LEU A 124 20.39 -8.22 -4.84
CA LEU A 124 20.12 -9.48 -5.51
C LEU A 124 20.67 -9.51 -6.95
N LEU A 125 20.56 -8.41 -7.69
CA LEU A 125 21.12 -8.30 -9.05
C LEU A 125 22.66 -8.34 -9.03
N VAL A 126 23.29 -7.70 -8.06
CA VAL A 126 24.75 -7.76 -7.86
C VAL A 126 25.18 -9.17 -7.49
N LEU A 127 24.50 -9.83 -6.55
CA LEU A 127 24.78 -11.22 -6.19
C LEU A 127 24.56 -12.17 -7.37
N PHE A 128 23.51 -12.00 -8.15
CA PHE A 128 23.23 -12.83 -9.32
C PHE A 128 24.27 -12.62 -10.43
N SER A 129 24.64 -11.36 -10.69
CA SER A 129 25.69 -11.02 -11.65
C SER A 129 27.05 -11.54 -11.20
N TRP A 130 27.36 -11.43 -9.91
CA TRP A 130 28.56 -12.01 -9.31
C TRP A 130 28.54 -13.54 -9.35
N TYR A 131 27.40 -14.16 -9.06
CA TYR A 131 27.25 -15.61 -9.15
C TYR A 131 27.39 -16.11 -10.58
N LYS A 132 26.80 -15.40 -11.56
CA LYS A 132 26.97 -15.67 -12.99
C LYS A 132 28.40 -15.43 -13.45
N TRP A 133 29.06 -14.37 -12.99
CA TRP A 133 30.46 -14.09 -13.27
C TRP A 133 31.37 -15.16 -12.68
N LYS A 134 31.14 -15.58 -11.45
CA LYS A 134 31.84 -16.69 -10.79
C LYS A 134 31.59 -18.05 -11.46
N GLN A 135 30.39 -18.28 -12.00
CA GLN A 135 30.09 -19.45 -12.83
C GLN A 135 30.82 -19.41 -14.18
N ARG A 136 31.09 -18.22 -14.74
CA ARG A 136 31.94 -18.06 -15.93
C ARG A 136 33.39 -18.44 -15.66
N GLU A 137 33.90 -18.18 -14.46
CA GLU A 137 35.25 -18.60 -14.06
C GLU A 137 35.35 -20.12 -13.83
N LYS A 138 34.26 -20.76 -13.37
CA LYS A 138 34.20 -22.22 -13.20
C LYS A 138 33.92 -23.00 -14.50
N GLY A 139 33.73 -22.32 -15.63
CA GLY A 139 33.42 -22.90 -16.94
C GLY A 139 34.61 -23.29 -17.81
N HIS A 140 35.85 -23.26 -17.28
CA HIS A 140 37.08 -23.58 -18.02
C HIS A 140 37.91 -24.72 -17.42
N ASP A 141 37.27 -25.71 -16.81
CA ASP A 141 37.91 -27.01 -16.59
C ASP A 141 36.93 -28.16 -16.90
N MET A 142 36.87 -28.53 -18.17
CA MET A 142 36.35 -29.81 -18.64
C MET A 142 37.58 -30.69 -18.91
N PRO A 143 37.81 -31.81 -18.19
CA PRO A 143 38.95 -32.66 -18.50
C PRO A 143 38.73 -33.32 -19.87
N SER A 144 39.72 -33.21 -20.75
CA SER A 144 39.77 -33.98 -21.99
C SER A 144 40.00 -35.46 -21.62
N VAL A 145 38.99 -36.30 -21.78
CA VAL A 145 39.19 -37.75 -21.67
C VAL A 145 39.80 -38.23 -22.99
N SER A 146 41.07 -38.66 -22.93
CA SER A 146 41.77 -39.33 -24.03
C SER A 146 41.69 -40.83 -23.81
N TYR A 147 41.08 -41.57 -24.74
CA TYR A 147 41.04 -43.03 -24.69
C TYR A 147 42.40 -43.60 -25.14
N THR A 148 42.99 -44.48 -24.34
CA THR A 148 44.25 -45.17 -24.66
C THR A 148 44.00 -46.48 -25.43
N PRO A 149 44.81 -46.81 -26.46
CA PRO A 149 44.68 -48.09 -27.17
C PRO A 149 45.22 -49.24 -26.31
N ALA A 150 44.51 -50.38 -26.31
CA ALA A 150 44.90 -51.58 -25.57
C ALA A 150 46.25 -52.13 -26.05
N MET A 151 47.16 -52.35 -25.11
CA MET A 151 48.51 -52.88 -25.33
C MET A 151 48.43 -54.39 -25.61
N ARG A 152 49.01 -54.83 -26.75
CA ARG A 152 49.35 -56.24 -27.00
C ARG A 152 50.43 -56.67 -25.99
N MET A 153 50.19 -57.72 -25.21
CA MET A 153 51.24 -58.44 -24.50
C MET A 153 51.29 -59.87 -25.05
N THR A 154 52.44 -60.25 -25.61
CA THR A 154 52.75 -61.59 -26.09
C THR A 154 52.94 -62.55 -24.92
N ASN A 155 52.39 -63.75 -25.07
CA ASN A 155 52.44 -64.85 -24.11
C ASN A 155 53.88 -65.20 -23.68
N ALA A 156 54.12 -65.22 -22.38
CA ALA A 156 55.11 -66.08 -21.73
C ALA A 156 54.60 -66.40 -20.32
N ASP A 157 54.06 -67.61 -20.20
CA ASP A 157 54.08 -68.53 -19.05
C ASP A 157 53.95 -67.93 -17.65
N TYR A 158 52.83 -68.15 -16.96
CA TYR A 158 52.68 -69.28 -16.03
C TYR A 158 51.24 -69.35 -15.47
N SER A 159 50.65 -70.54 -15.60
CA SER A 159 49.38 -70.95 -15.01
C SER A 159 49.49 -71.11 -13.49
N LEU A 160 48.50 -70.63 -12.70
CA LEU A 160 47.80 -71.46 -11.71
C LEU A 160 46.52 -70.79 -11.14
N SER A 161 45.38 -71.33 -11.60
CA SER A 161 44.13 -71.61 -10.87
C SER A 161 43.22 -70.49 -10.33
N GLY A 162 41.96 -70.50 -10.81
CA GLY A 162 40.80 -69.93 -10.11
C GLY A 162 39.65 -69.49 -11.01
N LYS A 163 38.82 -70.42 -11.47
CA LYS A 163 37.65 -70.23 -12.38
C LYS A 163 36.46 -69.48 -11.74
N ILE A 164 35.60 -68.90 -12.60
CA ILE A 164 34.08 -68.88 -12.63
C ILE A 164 33.60 -67.49 -13.18
N SER A 165 33.23 -67.36 -14.47
CA SER A 165 31.86 -67.43 -15.10
C SER A 165 30.91 -66.25 -14.74
N LEU A 166 30.04 -65.64 -15.57
CA LEU A 166 29.46 -65.86 -16.92
C LEU A 166 28.60 -64.60 -17.29
N THR A 167 28.61 -64.22 -18.58
CA THR A 167 27.57 -63.61 -19.46
C THR A 167 26.70 -62.37 -19.12
N ALA A 168 26.60 -61.52 -20.15
CA ALA A 168 25.74 -60.35 -20.36
C ALA A 168 24.37 -60.67 -21.02
N ALA A 169 23.47 -59.67 -21.04
CA ALA A 169 22.37 -59.44 -22.00
C ALA A 169 21.76 -58.04 -21.71
N GLU A 170 21.11 -57.26 -22.58
CA GLU A 170 21.08 -56.97 -24.03
C GLU A 170 19.97 -55.88 -24.27
N LYS A 171 20.16 -54.97 -25.25
CA LYS A 171 19.20 -54.13 -26.05
C LYS A 171 18.26 -53.09 -25.38
N ASP A 172 17.69 -52.07 -26.05
CA ASP A 172 17.95 -51.19 -27.22
C ASP A 172 16.66 -50.32 -27.45
N GLN A 173 16.78 -49.13 -28.08
CA GLN A 173 15.76 -48.36 -28.85
C GLN A 173 14.48 -47.83 -28.12
N THR A 174 13.78 -46.72 -28.48
CA THR A 174 13.61 -45.97 -29.73
C THR A 174 13.00 -44.57 -29.46
N ALA A 175 12.95 -43.74 -30.51
CA ALA A 175 12.66 -42.30 -30.60
C ALA A 175 11.17 -41.84 -30.62
N ALA A 176 11.01 -40.50 -30.80
CA ALA A 176 9.92 -39.77 -31.49
C ALA A 176 8.69 -39.33 -30.66
N LEU A 177 7.94 -38.22 -30.86
CA LEU A 177 8.02 -36.94 -31.61
C LEU A 177 6.71 -36.13 -31.26
N ILE A 178 6.84 -34.83 -30.92
CA ILE A 178 5.90 -33.66 -31.04
C ILE A 178 4.48 -33.61 -30.35
N PRO A 179 3.67 -32.49 -30.39
CA PRO A 179 3.29 -31.69 -29.20
C PRO A 179 1.76 -31.42 -29.02
N GLY A 180 1.38 -30.78 -27.90
CA GLY A 180 0.17 -29.92 -27.82
C GLY A 180 -1.08 -30.50 -27.13
N THR A 181 -1.54 -29.83 -26.08
CA THR A 181 -2.93 -29.70 -25.55
C THR A 181 -2.86 -28.91 -24.22
N ARG A 182 -3.20 -27.62 -24.22
CA ARG A 182 -4.45 -26.95 -23.79
C ARG A 182 -4.90 -27.20 -22.33
N TRP A 183 -4.94 -26.09 -21.59
CA TRP A 183 -5.34 -25.85 -20.19
C TRP A 183 -6.77 -26.30 -19.83
N VAL A 184 -6.96 -26.80 -18.60
CA VAL A 184 -8.26 -26.86 -17.89
C VAL A 184 -8.07 -26.42 -16.43
N LYS A 185 -8.88 -25.42 -16.01
CA LYS A 185 -9.06 -24.97 -14.63
C LYS A 185 -9.89 -26.00 -13.85
N SER A 186 -9.52 -26.27 -12.60
CA SER A 186 -10.37 -26.99 -11.63
C SER A 186 -10.53 -26.16 -10.37
N ASN A 187 -11.69 -25.48 -10.24
CA ASN A 187 -12.23 -25.06 -8.95
C ASN A 187 -12.83 -26.30 -8.28
N THR A 188 -12.50 -26.52 -7.01
CA THR A 188 -13.22 -27.47 -6.15
C THR A 188 -13.91 -26.69 -5.03
N HIS A 189 -15.16 -27.08 -4.83
CA HIS A 189 -16.13 -26.57 -3.86
C HIS A 189 -15.70 -26.81 -2.41
#